data_AF-J3C320-F1
#
_entry.id   AF-J3C320-F1
#
_cell.length_a   1.000
_cell.length_b   1.000
_cell.length_c   1.000
_cell.angle_alpha   90.00
_cell.angle_beta   90.00
_cell.angle_gamma   90.00
#
_symmetry.space_group_name_H-M   'P 1'
#
loop_
_entity.id
_entity.type
_entity.pdbx_description
1 polymer ?
#
loop_
_entity_poly.entity_id
_entity_poly.type
_entity_poly.pdbx_seq_one_letter_code
_entity_poly.pdbx_strand_id
1 'polypeptide(L)'
;MIKNFKWLLLVSLTFMACNSDDEVVTVIDSSDGLPLTSGTADFSKYVALGNSLTSGFSDGALFIKGQQGSYTNIMAQQFKLVGGGEFKIPYTNDNIGGLLFGGQINPAFGPRLYFNGTAPVPVTGPPTTEVFNPAIPAAGPYNNTGVPGAKSFHLLSPTYGAAAGLSNGTANPYYVRFAPNGTTSVLAYAMSQTPTFFSLWIGNNDVLGYATTGGDGTNPITPATGAAGVGFDGTYAALVNTLTSAGAKGVVANIPYVTSIPFFKTVPYNPLTAKVLGGGNEATGTATINALNAQLYGPLKNALNYLGVTDRINLLSLTAANPLLIKDESLTNLSAQLTAVLTPSVGAQTAAFYGTVFGQARQATATDLILLTTQSAIGAAPTAANSGLGAAPPSPLDKFGITYPLQDKYALIPTEIAELKVATDAFNATIKSLADSKGLAFVDANAIMAQIDSGGIVANNFTMASTFVTGGTFSLDGIHPSPRGYAFIANKFIEAINIKYGSNLKGVNVGNYSILYPGSL
;
A
#
# COMPACT_ATOMS: atom_id res chain seq x y z
N MET A 1 40.77 73.31 -40.83
CA MET A 1 40.64 71.90 -40.38
C MET A 1 39.37 71.75 -39.57
N ILE A 2 38.27 71.33 -40.21
CA ILE A 2 36.98 71.14 -39.55
C ILE A 2 36.98 69.70 -39.00
N LYS A 3 37.15 69.55 -37.68
CA LYS A 3 37.20 68.26 -37.01
C LYS A 3 35.78 67.73 -36.79
N ASN A 4 35.50 66.58 -37.39
CA ASN A 4 34.27 65.81 -37.28
C ASN A 4 34.02 65.32 -35.84
N PHE A 5 33.38 66.14 -35.01
CA PHE A 5 32.95 65.77 -33.66
C PHE A 5 31.65 64.95 -33.60
N LYS A 6 30.99 64.74 -34.74
CA LYS A 6 29.69 64.04 -34.82
C LYS A 6 29.79 62.52 -34.62
N TRP A 7 30.96 61.93 -34.85
CA TRP A 7 31.16 60.48 -34.75
C TRP A 7 31.46 59.98 -33.33
N LEU A 8 31.93 60.85 -32.41
CA LEU A 8 32.18 60.45 -31.02
C LEU A 8 30.89 60.29 -30.21
N LEU A 9 29.86 61.08 -30.53
CA LEU A 9 28.55 61.02 -29.85
C LEU A 9 27.78 59.73 -30.21
N LEU A 10 27.96 59.21 -31.42
CA LEU A 10 27.32 57.97 -31.88
C LEU A 10 27.98 56.72 -31.26
N VAL A 11 29.29 56.76 -31.02
CA VAL A 11 30.02 55.67 -30.34
C VAL A 11 29.73 55.65 -28.83
N SER A 12 29.46 56.79 -28.19
CA SER A 12 29.01 56.81 -26.79
C SER A 12 27.58 56.28 -26.60
N LEU A 13 26.72 56.39 -27.62
CA LEU A 13 25.36 55.82 -27.58
C LEU A 13 25.33 54.30 -27.82
N THR A 14 26.38 53.72 -28.41
CA THR A 14 26.48 52.25 -28.59
C THR A 14 26.93 51.50 -27.33
N PHE A 15 27.53 52.17 -26.33
CA PHE A 15 27.89 51.55 -25.05
C PHE A 15 26.78 51.63 -23.97
N MET A 16 25.67 52.33 -24.24
CA MET A 16 24.52 52.45 -23.33
C MET A 16 23.37 51.49 -23.65
N ALA A 17 23.54 50.59 -24.62
CA ALA A 17 22.52 49.63 -25.07
C ALA A 17 22.78 48.17 -24.63
N CYS A 18 23.76 47.93 -23.75
CA CYS A 18 24.10 46.58 -23.27
C CYS A 18 24.13 46.46 -21.74
N ASN A 19 23.28 47.20 -21.03
CA ASN A 19 22.80 46.78 -19.72
C ASN A 19 21.28 46.63 -19.81
N SER A 20 20.86 45.54 -20.44
CA SER A 20 19.57 44.94 -20.07
C SER A 20 19.79 44.29 -18.71
N ASP A 21 19.71 45.08 -17.64
CA ASP A 21 19.28 44.55 -16.35
C ASP A 21 17.79 44.20 -16.50
N ASP A 22 17.49 43.24 -17.38
CA ASP A 22 16.21 42.54 -17.32
C ASP A 22 16.31 41.77 -16.01
N GLU A 23 15.74 42.33 -14.94
CA GLU A 23 15.46 41.59 -13.72
C GLU A 23 14.85 40.27 -14.16
N VAL A 24 15.58 39.17 -13.93
CA VAL A 24 15.05 37.83 -14.18
C VAL A 24 13.87 37.71 -13.22
N VAL A 25 12.66 37.93 -13.74
CA VAL A 25 11.43 37.79 -12.97
C VAL A 25 11.35 36.33 -12.57
N THR A 26 11.74 36.03 -11.34
CA THR A 26 11.73 34.67 -10.80
C THR A 26 10.29 34.19 -10.76
N VAL A 27 9.96 33.17 -11.55
CA VAL A 27 8.62 32.58 -11.53
C VAL A 27 8.53 31.67 -10.31
N ILE A 28 7.75 32.09 -9.30
CA ILE A 28 7.66 31.39 -8.02
C ILE A 28 7.14 29.95 -8.14
N ASP A 29 6.40 29.66 -9.21
CA ASP A 29 5.78 28.36 -9.49
C ASP A 29 6.64 27.44 -10.37
N SER A 30 7.83 27.88 -10.80
CA SER A 30 8.79 27.00 -11.47
C SER A 30 9.84 26.45 -10.49
N SER A 31 10.36 25.27 -10.80
CA SER A 31 11.38 24.60 -9.99
C SER A 31 12.77 25.24 -10.11
N ASP A 32 13.02 26.00 -11.17
CA ASP A 32 14.30 26.63 -11.52
C ASP A 32 14.25 28.17 -11.56
N GLY A 33 13.09 28.77 -11.25
CA GLY A 33 12.87 30.21 -11.30
C GLY A 33 12.70 30.79 -12.71
N LEU A 34 12.77 29.96 -13.76
CA LEU A 34 12.60 30.36 -15.16
C LEU A 34 11.12 30.34 -15.57
N PRO A 35 10.74 30.91 -16.74
CA PRO A 35 9.40 30.76 -17.29
C PRO A 35 8.96 29.29 -17.36
N LEU A 36 7.71 29.05 -16.97
CA LEU A 36 7.14 27.70 -16.93
C LEU A 36 7.12 27.05 -18.32
N THR A 37 7.53 25.79 -18.38
CA THR A 37 7.55 24.99 -19.61
C THR A 37 7.18 23.54 -19.33
N SER A 38 6.46 22.91 -20.25
CA SER A 38 6.27 21.46 -20.26
C SER A 38 7.49 20.71 -20.81
N GLY A 39 8.52 21.44 -21.23
CA GLY A 39 9.67 20.90 -21.94
C GLY A 39 9.21 20.21 -23.22
N THR A 40 9.49 18.92 -23.33
CA THR A 40 9.03 18.10 -24.45
C THR A 40 7.74 17.33 -24.17
N ALA A 41 7.16 17.42 -22.96
CA ALA A 41 5.91 16.75 -22.63
C ALA A 41 4.68 17.54 -23.13
N ASP A 42 3.58 16.83 -23.35
CA ASP A 42 2.27 17.40 -23.69
C ASP A 42 1.21 16.89 -22.72
N PHE A 43 0.83 17.74 -21.76
CA PHE A 43 -0.13 17.38 -20.72
C PHE A 43 -1.59 17.70 -21.08
N SER A 44 -1.88 18.10 -22.32
CA SER A 44 -3.23 18.50 -22.76
C SER A 44 -4.27 17.40 -22.53
N LYS A 45 -3.88 16.13 -22.62
CA LYS A 45 -4.71 14.96 -22.28
C LYS A 45 -3.97 13.98 -21.38
N TYR A 46 -3.90 14.30 -20.09
CA TYR A 46 -3.35 13.43 -19.05
C TYR A 46 -4.37 12.35 -18.62
N VAL A 47 -3.98 11.07 -18.67
CA VAL A 47 -4.76 9.92 -18.14
C VAL A 47 -3.91 9.11 -17.16
N ALA A 48 -4.46 8.79 -15.99
CA ALA A 48 -3.76 8.09 -14.92
C ALA A 48 -4.30 6.67 -14.73
N LEU A 49 -3.43 5.66 -14.82
CA LEU A 49 -3.77 4.26 -14.62
C LEU A 49 -3.03 3.70 -13.40
N GLY A 50 -3.71 2.83 -12.66
CA GLY A 50 -3.11 2.13 -11.53
C GLY A 50 -4.15 1.59 -10.57
N ASN A 51 -3.78 1.50 -9.30
CA ASN A 51 -4.60 0.88 -8.25
C ASN A 51 -5.19 1.92 -7.28
N SER A 52 -5.35 1.52 -6.02
CA SER A 52 -5.84 2.36 -4.92
C SER A 52 -5.00 3.62 -4.73
N LEU A 53 -3.66 3.53 -4.89
CA LEU A 53 -2.76 4.68 -4.83
C LEU A 53 -3.14 5.75 -5.86
N THR A 54 -3.41 5.33 -7.10
CA THR A 54 -3.81 6.21 -8.21
C THR A 54 -5.17 6.86 -7.96
N SER A 55 -6.10 6.13 -7.36
CA SER A 55 -7.45 6.62 -7.08
C SER A 55 -7.56 7.61 -5.91
N GLY A 56 -6.56 7.69 -5.02
CA GLY A 56 -6.65 8.49 -3.78
C GLY A 56 -7.31 7.76 -2.60
N PHE A 57 -7.16 6.44 -2.53
CA PHE A 57 -7.62 5.64 -1.41
C PHE A 57 -6.83 5.98 -0.14
N SER A 58 -7.50 6.16 0.99
CA SER A 58 -6.86 6.50 2.27
C SER A 58 -7.72 5.97 3.41
N ASP A 59 -7.10 5.69 4.55
CA ASP A 59 -7.80 5.34 5.79
C ASP A 59 -8.80 4.17 5.61
N GLY A 60 -8.49 3.22 4.73
CA GLY A 60 -9.33 2.04 4.52
C GLY A 60 -10.50 2.21 3.55
N ALA A 61 -10.70 3.38 2.92
CA ALA A 61 -11.76 3.55 1.91
C ALA A 61 -11.43 4.59 0.81
N LEU A 62 -12.24 4.60 -0.27
CA LEU A 62 -12.37 5.78 -1.13
C LEU A 62 -13.44 6.73 -0.59
N PHE A 63 -13.13 8.02 -0.64
CA PHE A 63 -14.01 9.11 -0.23
C PHE A 63 -13.57 10.42 -0.91
N ILE A 64 -14.46 11.42 -1.02
CA ILE A 64 -14.25 12.62 -1.86
C ILE A 64 -12.94 13.34 -1.52
N LYS A 65 -12.70 13.66 -0.25
CA LYS A 65 -11.50 14.39 0.17
C LYS A 65 -10.21 13.62 -0.11
N GLY A 66 -10.21 12.30 0.09
CA GLY A 66 -9.11 11.41 -0.29
C GLY A 66 -8.80 11.50 -1.78
N GLN A 67 -9.83 11.42 -2.63
CA GLN A 67 -9.70 11.53 -4.08
C GLN A 67 -9.22 12.91 -4.55
N GLN A 68 -9.71 14.00 -3.91
CA GLN A 68 -9.25 15.36 -4.16
C GLN A 68 -7.75 15.52 -3.82
N GLY A 69 -7.27 14.84 -2.78
CA GLY A 69 -5.87 14.81 -2.38
C GLY A 69 -5.00 13.78 -3.10
N SER A 70 -5.53 13.03 -4.07
CA SER A 70 -4.75 12.01 -4.79
C SER A 70 -3.54 12.61 -5.52
N TYR A 71 -2.43 11.87 -5.58
CA TYR A 71 -1.21 12.38 -6.24
C TYR A 71 -1.45 12.73 -7.71
N THR A 72 -2.36 12.01 -8.38
CA THR A 72 -2.74 12.25 -9.79
C THR A 72 -3.49 13.57 -9.96
N ASN A 73 -4.39 13.91 -9.04
CA ASN A 73 -5.08 15.21 -9.05
C ASN A 73 -4.10 16.36 -8.77
N ILE A 74 -3.19 16.18 -7.81
CA ILE A 74 -2.16 17.18 -7.49
C ILE A 74 -1.24 17.41 -8.70
N MET A 75 -0.78 16.36 -9.36
CA MET A 75 -0.01 16.50 -10.60
C MET A 75 -0.80 17.22 -11.69
N ALA A 76 -2.06 16.85 -11.90
CA ALA A 76 -2.91 17.49 -12.91
C ALA A 76 -3.09 19.00 -12.66
N GLN A 77 -3.19 19.42 -11.39
CA GLN A 77 -3.21 20.85 -11.03
C GLN A 77 -1.92 21.57 -11.44
N GLN A 78 -0.75 20.92 -11.35
CA GLN A 78 0.51 21.50 -11.80
C GLN A 78 0.66 21.47 -13.32
N PHE A 79 0.17 20.44 -13.99
CA PHE A 79 0.15 20.37 -15.45
C PHE A 79 -0.66 21.51 -16.08
N LYS A 80 -1.75 21.96 -15.44
CA LYS A 80 -2.55 23.10 -15.92
C LYS A 80 -1.75 24.38 -16.11
N LEU A 81 -0.67 24.57 -15.35
CA LEU A 81 0.18 25.77 -15.44
C LEU A 81 0.95 25.86 -16.76
N VAL A 82 1.08 24.75 -17.50
CA VAL A 82 1.81 24.64 -18.76
C VAL A 82 0.94 24.06 -19.87
N GLY A 83 -0.37 24.33 -19.84
CA GLY A 83 -1.33 23.90 -20.88
C GLY A 83 -1.96 22.53 -20.67
N GLY A 84 -1.85 21.96 -19.46
CA GLY A 84 -2.58 20.73 -19.09
C GLY A 84 -4.09 20.91 -19.12
N GLY A 85 -4.79 19.87 -19.58
CA GLY A 85 -6.24 19.88 -19.75
C GLY A 85 -7.06 19.66 -18.48
N GLU A 86 -8.36 19.45 -18.68
CA GLU A 86 -9.25 19.00 -17.60
C GLU A 86 -8.85 17.59 -17.11
N PHE A 87 -8.89 17.40 -15.79
CA PHE A 87 -8.66 16.11 -15.14
C PHE A 87 -9.87 15.72 -14.31
N LYS A 88 -10.67 14.78 -14.83
CA LYS A 88 -11.88 14.27 -14.20
C LYS A 88 -11.61 13.00 -13.39
N ILE A 89 -12.21 12.92 -12.21
CA ILE A 89 -12.09 11.80 -11.27
C ILE A 89 -13.49 11.21 -11.02
N PRO A 90 -13.65 9.87 -11.01
CA PRO A 90 -14.93 9.24 -10.67
C PRO A 90 -15.15 9.29 -9.14
N TYR A 91 -15.48 10.48 -8.64
CA TYR A 91 -15.66 10.71 -7.21
C TYR A 91 -16.69 9.76 -6.60
N THR A 92 -16.46 9.35 -5.35
CA THR A 92 -17.49 8.78 -4.46
C THR A 92 -18.49 9.86 -4.08
N ASN A 93 -19.61 9.47 -3.46
CA ASN A 93 -20.69 10.41 -3.18
C ASN A 93 -20.52 11.16 -1.84
N ASP A 94 -19.61 10.70 -0.98
CA ASP A 94 -19.47 11.20 0.40
C ASP A 94 -18.02 11.17 0.91
N ASN A 95 -17.86 11.66 2.15
CA ASN A 95 -16.64 11.59 2.96
C ASN A 95 -16.67 10.50 4.04
N ILE A 96 -17.63 9.56 3.99
CA ILE A 96 -17.77 8.45 4.94
C ILE A 96 -16.97 7.25 4.44
N GLY A 97 -16.99 6.98 3.13
CA GLY A 97 -16.42 5.78 2.54
C GLY A 97 -17.32 4.55 2.68
N GLY A 98 -16.95 3.47 2.00
CA GLY A 98 -17.79 2.27 1.86
C GLY A 98 -18.64 2.28 0.58
N LEU A 99 -19.34 1.18 0.31
CA LEU A 99 -20.11 0.98 -0.93
C LEU A 99 -21.52 0.46 -0.67
N LEU A 100 -22.46 0.92 -1.49
CA LEU A 100 -23.80 0.37 -1.64
C LEU A 100 -23.89 -0.47 -2.93
N PHE A 101 -24.56 -1.61 -2.85
CA PHE A 101 -24.90 -2.47 -3.98
C PHE A 101 -26.43 -2.51 -4.08
N GLY A 102 -27.01 -1.83 -5.07
CA GLY A 102 -28.46 -1.79 -5.24
C GLY A 102 -29.19 -1.14 -4.06
N GLY A 103 -28.57 -0.12 -3.47
CA GLY A 103 -29.07 0.61 -2.31
C GLY A 103 -28.77 -0.05 -0.95
N GLN A 104 -28.13 -1.22 -0.92
CA GLN A 104 -27.81 -1.93 0.31
C GLN A 104 -26.32 -1.81 0.67
N ILE A 105 -26.01 -1.59 1.94
CA ILE A 105 -24.63 -1.54 2.44
C ILE A 105 -23.96 -2.88 2.18
N ASN A 106 -22.81 -2.86 1.49
CA ASN A 106 -21.99 -4.05 1.33
C ASN A 106 -21.00 -4.17 2.50
N PRO A 107 -21.09 -5.22 3.34
CA PRO A 107 -20.27 -5.36 4.53
C PRO A 107 -18.77 -5.57 4.23
N ALA A 108 -18.41 -5.92 2.99
CA ALA A 108 -17.01 -6.02 2.58
C ALA A 108 -16.33 -4.66 2.38
N PHE A 109 -17.10 -3.56 2.29
CA PHE A 109 -16.61 -2.21 2.04
C PHE A 109 -17.11 -1.25 3.12
N GLY A 110 -16.33 -1.11 4.20
CA GLY A 110 -16.67 -0.29 5.35
C GLY A 110 -16.34 1.21 5.20
N PRO A 111 -16.81 2.05 6.15
CA PRO A 111 -16.40 3.44 6.26
C PRO A 111 -14.89 3.60 6.45
N ARG A 112 -14.36 4.75 6.04
CA ARG A 112 -12.97 5.14 6.32
C ARG A 112 -12.73 5.26 7.82
N LEU A 113 -11.45 5.24 8.19
CA LEU A 113 -10.98 5.44 9.55
C LEU A 113 -10.72 6.92 9.85
N TYR A 114 -10.79 7.28 11.13
CA TYR A 114 -10.22 8.49 11.70
C TYR A 114 -9.57 8.16 13.05
N PHE A 115 -8.66 9.02 13.52
CA PHE A 115 -7.99 8.80 14.81
C PHE A 115 -8.78 9.51 15.92
N ASN A 116 -9.26 8.76 16.91
CA ASN A 116 -10.05 9.30 18.03
C ASN A 116 -9.20 9.81 19.21
N GLY A 117 -7.87 9.89 19.06
CA GLY A 117 -6.92 10.22 20.12
C GLY A 117 -6.28 9.00 20.78
N THR A 118 -6.86 7.79 20.61
CA THR A 118 -6.31 6.54 21.15
C THR A 118 -6.01 5.52 20.05
N ALA A 119 -6.93 5.34 19.10
CA ALA A 119 -6.80 4.37 18.02
C ALA A 119 -7.51 4.83 16.74
N PRO A 120 -7.13 4.28 15.57
CA PRO A 120 -7.97 4.32 14.39
C PRO A 120 -9.34 3.68 14.66
N VAL A 121 -10.42 4.38 14.34
CA VAL A 121 -11.79 3.87 14.42
C VAL A 121 -12.59 4.29 13.18
N PRO A 122 -13.61 3.52 12.76
CA PRO A 122 -14.44 3.90 11.63
C PRO A 122 -15.19 5.22 11.86
N VAL A 123 -15.33 6.02 10.81
CA VAL A 123 -16.24 7.17 10.77
C VAL A 123 -17.68 6.69 10.94
N THR A 124 -18.48 7.47 11.67
CA THR A 124 -19.90 7.19 11.91
C THR A 124 -20.77 7.62 10.74
N GLY A 125 -21.77 6.80 10.39
CA GLY A 125 -22.77 7.11 9.37
C GLY A 125 -22.81 6.05 8.25
N PRO A 126 -23.93 5.93 7.52
CA PRO A 126 -24.04 4.98 6.42
C PRO A 126 -23.31 5.49 5.16
N PRO A 127 -22.67 4.60 4.38
CA PRO A 127 -22.14 4.95 3.05
C PRO A 127 -23.28 5.36 2.12
N THR A 128 -22.98 6.24 1.14
CA THR A 128 -23.94 6.70 0.13
C THR A 128 -23.48 6.42 -1.31
N THR A 129 -22.31 5.83 -1.47
CA THR A 129 -21.70 5.57 -2.78
C THR A 129 -22.28 4.30 -3.40
N GLU A 130 -23.22 4.46 -4.32
CA GLU A 130 -23.84 3.36 -5.09
C GLU A 130 -22.94 2.87 -6.23
N VAL A 131 -22.76 1.55 -6.30
CA VAL A 131 -21.94 0.89 -7.32
C VAL A 131 -22.62 0.89 -8.69
N PHE A 132 -23.93 0.70 -8.73
CA PHE A 132 -24.68 0.55 -9.99
C PHE A 132 -25.34 1.84 -10.48
N ASN A 133 -24.84 3.01 -10.06
CA ASN A 133 -25.41 4.30 -10.46
C ASN A 133 -25.06 4.63 -11.92
N PRO A 134 -26.04 4.63 -12.86
CA PRO A 134 -25.78 4.83 -14.28
C PRO A 134 -25.36 6.27 -14.62
N ALA A 135 -25.57 7.24 -13.72
CA ALA A 135 -25.12 8.61 -13.94
C ALA A 135 -23.59 8.75 -13.91
N ILE A 136 -22.90 7.86 -13.16
CA ILE A 136 -21.43 7.90 -13.05
C ILE A 136 -20.75 7.55 -14.38
N PRO A 137 -21.02 6.43 -15.06
CA PRO A 137 -20.41 6.16 -16.36
C PRO A 137 -20.88 7.14 -17.44
N ALA A 138 -22.14 7.62 -17.39
CA ALA A 138 -22.67 8.61 -18.33
C ALA A 138 -21.95 9.97 -18.24
N ALA A 139 -21.45 10.35 -17.06
CA ALA A 139 -20.69 11.58 -16.85
C ALA A 139 -19.19 11.45 -17.22
N GLY A 140 -18.74 10.29 -17.71
CA GLY A 140 -17.38 10.09 -18.20
C GLY A 140 -17.06 10.88 -19.49
N PRO A 141 -15.89 10.65 -20.11
CA PRO A 141 -14.80 9.83 -19.59
C PRO A 141 -14.09 10.46 -18.39
N TYR A 142 -13.42 9.64 -17.58
CA TYR A 142 -12.60 10.07 -16.45
C TYR A 142 -11.12 9.85 -16.75
N ASN A 143 -10.31 10.87 -16.44
CA ASN A 143 -8.87 10.83 -16.60
C ASN A 143 -8.20 9.95 -15.54
N ASN A 144 -8.71 9.96 -14.29
CA ASN A 144 -8.24 9.05 -13.27
C ASN A 144 -8.97 7.71 -13.39
N THR A 145 -8.27 6.70 -13.88
CA THR A 145 -8.77 5.33 -14.05
C THR A 145 -8.18 4.37 -13.00
N GLY A 146 -7.72 4.89 -11.86
CA GLY A 146 -7.21 4.08 -10.76
C GLY A 146 -8.30 3.21 -10.14
N VAL A 147 -8.02 1.91 -9.97
CA VAL A 147 -9.00 0.95 -9.42
C VAL A 147 -8.45 0.31 -8.14
N PRO A 148 -9.00 0.64 -6.95
CA PRO A 148 -8.58 0.02 -5.69
C PRO A 148 -8.62 -1.51 -5.75
N GLY A 149 -7.55 -2.16 -5.26
CA GLY A 149 -7.39 -3.61 -5.27
C GLY A 149 -6.97 -4.22 -6.62
N ALA A 150 -6.78 -3.43 -7.68
CA ALA A 150 -6.35 -3.97 -8.96
C ALA A 150 -4.90 -4.46 -8.94
N LYS A 151 -4.67 -5.69 -9.41
CA LYS A 151 -3.38 -6.23 -9.86
C LYS A 151 -3.13 -5.83 -11.31
N SER A 152 -1.89 -5.94 -11.77
CA SER A 152 -1.47 -5.59 -13.12
C SER A 152 -2.37 -6.16 -14.23
N PHE A 153 -2.69 -7.45 -14.17
CA PHE A 153 -3.46 -8.14 -15.20
C PHE A 153 -4.93 -7.74 -15.25
N HIS A 154 -5.49 -7.22 -14.15
CA HIS A 154 -6.87 -6.74 -14.14
C HIS A 154 -7.08 -5.58 -15.12
N LEU A 155 -6.06 -4.76 -15.37
CA LEU A 155 -6.16 -3.62 -16.28
C LEU A 155 -6.37 -4.06 -17.73
N LEU A 156 -5.98 -5.29 -18.08
CA LEU A 156 -6.19 -5.90 -19.39
C LEU A 156 -7.54 -6.61 -19.52
N SER A 157 -8.19 -6.96 -18.40
CA SER A 157 -9.42 -7.76 -18.41
C SER A 157 -10.62 -6.96 -18.95
N PRO A 158 -11.24 -7.39 -20.07
CA PRO A 158 -12.41 -6.71 -20.62
C PRO A 158 -13.64 -6.74 -19.69
N THR A 159 -13.73 -7.75 -18.83
CA THR A 159 -14.90 -7.97 -17.95
C THR A 159 -14.71 -7.41 -16.55
N TYR A 160 -13.59 -6.73 -16.26
CA TYR A 160 -13.31 -6.22 -14.92
C TYR A 160 -14.33 -5.19 -14.42
N GLY A 161 -15.04 -4.53 -15.35
CA GLY A 161 -16.13 -3.58 -15.08
C GLY A 161 -17.53 -4.17 -15.21
N ALA A 162 -17.67 -5.49 -15.38
CA ALA A 162 -18.97 -6.14 -15.53
C ALA A 162 -19.63 -6.41 -14.17
N ALA A 163 -20.77 -5.78 -13.87
CA ALA A 163 -21.48 -5.97 -12.60
C ALA A 163 -21.77 -7.45 -12.28
N ALA A 164 -22.08 -8.27 -13.30
CA ALA A 164 -22.31 -9.70 -13.14
C ALA A 164 -21.08 -10.49 -12.66
N GLY A 165 -19.87 -9.95 -12.83
CA GLY A 165 -18.63 -10.56 -12.34
C GLY A 165 -18.36 -10.36 -10.85
N LEU A 166 -19.11 -9.48 -10.17
CA LEU A 166 -18.88 -9.16 -8.75
C LEU A 166 -19.12 -10.37 -7.84
N SER A 167 -20.16 -11.16 -8.10
CA SER A 167 -20.45 -12.38 -7.31
C SER A 167 -19.39 -13.46 -7.48
N ASN A 168 -18.63 -13.43 -8.58
CA ASN A 168 -17.65 -14.44 -8.96
C ASN A 168 -16.21 -13.98 -8.67
N GLY A 169 -16.02 -12.78 -8.12
CA GLY A 169 -14.70 -12.19 -7.89
C GLY A 169 -13.92 -11.84 -9.17
N THR A 170 -14.59 -11.79 -10.33
CA THR A 170 -13.94 -11.49 -11.63
C THR A 170 -14.08 -10.04 -12.06
N ALA A 171 -14.91 -9.26 -11.36
CA ALA A 171 -15.06 -7.81 -11.54
C ALA A 171 -14.74 -7.05 -10.25
N ASN A 172 -14.51 -5.74 -10.39
CA ASN A 172 -14.22 -4.86 -9.26
C ASN A 172 -15.28 -3.76 -9.13
N PRO A 173 -15.87 -3.56 -7.95
CA PRO A 173 -17.00 -2.65 -7.79
C PRO A 173 -16.61 -1.19 -8.02
N TYR A 174 -15.36 -0.80 -7.80
CA TYR A 174 -14.91 0.55 -8.12
C TYR A 174 -14.82 0.78 -9.63
N TYR A 175 -14.43 -0.23 -10.43
CA TYR A 175 -14.44 -0.07 -11.89
C TYR A 175 -15.84 -0.20 -12.48
N VAL A 176 -16.69 -1.10 -11.96
CA VAL A 176 -18.12 -1.20 -12.34
C VAL A 176 -18.81 0.17 -12.27
N ARG A 177 -18.46 1.01 -11.30
CA ARG A 177 -19.02 2.37 -11.16
C ARG A 177 -18.80 3.27 -12.37
N PHE A 178 -17.67 3.18 -13.05
CA PHE A 178 -17.32 4.14 -14.12
C PHE A 178 -16.95 3.51 -15.46
N ALA A 179 -16.94 2.17 -15.54
CA ALA A 179 -16.77 1.46 -16.78
C ALA A 179 -17.91 1.84 -17.75
N PRO A 180 -17.61 2.13 -19.03
CA PRO A 180 -18.63 2.55 -19.99
C PRO A 180 -19.59 1.41 -20.35
N ASN A 181 -19.15 0.16 -20.18
CA ASN A 181 -19.90 -1.08 -20.37
C ASN A 181 -19.15 -2.24 -19.69
N GLY A 182 -19.76 -3.42 -19.65
CA GLY A 182 -19.17 -4.62 -19.04
C GLY A 182 -18.11 -5.35 -19.90
N THR A 183 -17.64 -4.77 -21.01
CA THR A 183 -16.69 -5.42 -21.93
C THR A 183 -15.48 -4.55 -22.27
N THR A 184 -15.32 -3.40 -21.60
CA THR A 184 -14.18 -2.49 -21.79
C THR A 184 -13.19 -2.64 -20.65
N SER A 185 -11.95 -3.01 -20.94
CA SER A 185 -10.88 -3.05 -19.93
C SER A 185 -10.45 -1.65 -19.51
N VAL A 186 -9.78 -1.53 -18.36
CA VAL A 186 -9.26 -0.23 -17.88
C VAL A 186 -8.27 0.36 -18.90
N LEU A 187 -7.40 -0.47 -19.49
CA LEU A 187 -6.48 -0.04 -20.53
C LEU A 187 -7.23 0.48 -21.77
N ALA A 188 -8.25 -0.24 -22.24
CA ALA A 188 -9.03 0.19 -23.39
C ALA A 188 -9.78 1.51 -23.12
N TYR A 189 -10.33 1.68 -21.91
CA TYR A 189 -10.99 2.91 -21.47
C TYR A 189 -10.03 4.11 -21.39
N ALA A 190 -8.79 3.89 -20.94
CA ALA A 190 -7.76 4.93 -20.95
C ALA A 190 -7.41 5.33 -22.39
N MET A 191 -7.19 4.36 -23.28
CA MET A 191 -6.81 4.61 -24.66
C MET A 191 -7.92 5.24 -25.51
N SER A 192 -9.20 4.99 -25.20
CA SER A 192 -10.32 5.63 -25.91
C SER A 192 -10.37 7.15 -25.72
N GLN A 193 -9.60 7.68 -24.76
CA GLN A 193 -9.47 9.12 -24.51
C GLN A 193 -8.32 9.77 -25.29
N THR A 194 -7.58 8.99 -26.09
CA THR A 194 -6.41 9.41 -26.88
C THR A 194 -5.42 10.25 -26.04
N PRO A 195 -4.81 9.66 -24.99
CA PRO A 195 -3.93 10.40 -24.09
C PRO A 195 -2.68 10.94 -24.80
N THR A 196 -2.25 12.15 -24.45
CA THR A 196 -0.96 12.73 -24.86
C THR A 196 0.10 12.49 -23.79
N PHE A 197 -0.34 12.32 -22.53
CA PHE A 197 0.50 11.96 -21.40
C PHE A 197 -0.19 10.92 -20.51
N PHE A 198 0.54 9.97 -19.96
CA PHE A 198 0.02 9.03 -18.97
C PHE A 198 0.88 8.91 -17.73
N SER A 199 0.27 8.46 -16.63
CA SER A 199 1.00 7.91 -15.49
C SER A 199 0.54 6.47 -15.25
N LEU A 200 1.47 5.53 -15.08
CA LEU A 200 1.17 4.14 -14.76
C LEU A 200 1.87 3.74 -13.47
N TRP A 201 1.09 3.52 -12.39
CA TRP A 201 1.60 2.94 -11.15
C TRP A 201 0.74 1.75 -10.74
N ILE A 202 1.17 0.57 -11.18
CA ILE A 202 0.50 -0.71 -10.97
C ILE A 202 1.53 -1.76 -10.63
N GLY A 203 1.12 -2.82 -9.91
CA GLY A 203 2.01 -3.89 -9.47
C GLY A 203 2.07 -4.07 -7.95
N ASN A 204 1.70 -3.06 -7.16
CA ASN A 204 1.73 -3.19 -5.70
C ASN A 204 0.84 -4.34 -5.21
N ASN A 205 -0.39 -4.45 -5.74
CA ASN A 205 -1.32 -5.52 -5.34
C ASN A 205 -0.93 -6.90 -5.86
N ASP A 206 -0.01 -6.99 -6.82
CA ASP A 206 0.51 -8.26 -7.32
C ASP A 206 1.31 -8.98 -6.22
N VAL A 207 1.87 -8.25 -5.24
CA VAL A 207 2.51 -8.79 -4.02
C VAL A 207 1.76 -8.47 -2.72
N LEU A 208 1.13 -7.30 -2.60
CA LEU A 208 0.47 -6.85 -1.37
C LEU A 208 -0.65 -7.79 -0.93
N GLY A 209 -1.42 -8.34 -1.89
CA GLY A 209 -2.49 -9.28 -1.59
C GLY A 209 -2.00 -10.46 -0.76
N TYR A 210 -0.93 -11.12 -1.23
CA TYR A 210 -0.27 -12.23 -0.54
C TYR A 210 0.26 -11.82 0.84
N ALA A 211 0.92 -10.67 0.91
CA ALA A 211 1.46 -10.16 2.16
C ALA A 211 0.36 -9.89 3.22
N THR A 212 -0.75 -9.26 2.83
CA THR A 212 -1.83 -8.86 3.74
C THR A 212 -2.73 -10.00 4.18
N THR A 213 -2.64 -11.17 3.54
CA THR A 213 -3.29 -12.41 4.00
C THR A 213 -2.33 -13.31 4.76
N GLY A 214 -1.17 -12.79 5.20
CA GLY A 214 -0.15 -13.55 5.93
C GLY A 214 0.31 -14.77 5.15
N GLY A 215 0.52 -14.61 3.84
CA GLY A 215 1.08 -15.64 2.97
C GLY A 215 0.27 -16.92 2.79
N ASP A 216 -0.98 -16.95 3.29
CA ASP A 216 -1.88 -18.12 3.30
C ASP A 216 -2.32 -18.70 1.94
N GLY A 217 -1.80 -18.13 0.85
CA GLY A 217 -2.08 -18.56 -0.52
C GLY A 217 -3.45 -18.17 -1.06
N THR A 218 -4.33 -17.54 -0.26
CA THR A 218 -5.67 -17.13 -0.71
C THR A 218 -5.64 -15.96 -1.70
N ASN A 219 -4.55 -15.20 -1.70
CA ASN A 219 -4.29 -14.11 -2.65
C ASN A 219 -2.86 -14.19 -3.18
N PRO A 220 -2.56 -15.11 -4.12
CA PRO A 220 -1.19 -15.45 -4.49
C PRO A 220 -0.46 -14.30 -5.19
N ILE A 221 0.87 -14.34 -5.10
CA ILE A 221 1.76 -13.46 -5.86
C ILE A 221 1.54 -13.71 -7.37
N THR A 222 1.44 -12.65 -8.17
CA THR A 222 1.39 -12.79 -9.64
C THR A 222 2.70 -13.43 -10.13
N PRO A 223 2.67 -14.44 -11.02
CA PRO A 223 3.91 -14.98 -11.59
C PRO A 223 4.77 -13.90 -12.24
N ALA A 224 6.09 -13.91 -12.01
CA ALA A 224 7.00 -12.92 -12.62
C ALA A 224 7.02 -13.00 -14.14
N THR A 225 6.98 -14.23 -14.67
CA THR A 225 7.04 -14.51 -16.11
C THR A 225 5.77 -15.14 -16.63
N GLY A 226 5.32 -14.74 -17.81
CA GLY A 226 4.17 -15.35 -18.49
C GLY A 226 3.56 -14.46 -19.57
N ALA A 227 2.56 -14.99 -20.27
CA ALA A 227 1.81 -14.22 -21.26
C ALA A 227 1.07 -13.03 -20.60
N ALA A 228 0.70 -12.04 -21.41
CA ALA A 228 -0.13 -10.94 -20.95
C ALA A 228 -1.44 -11.44 -20.33
N GLY A 229 -1.77 -10.95 -19.14
CA GLY A 229 -2.90 -11.42 -18.34
C GLY A 229 -2.56 -12.54 -17.35
N VAL A 230 -1.35 -13.11 -17.43
CA VAL A 230 -0.89 -14.22 -16.56
C VAL A 230 0.38 -13.82 -15.80
N GLY A 231 1.46 -13.53 -16.53
CA GLY A 231 2.74 -13.10 -15.96
C GLY A 231 2.81 -11.59 -15.83
N PHE A 232 3.51 -11.11 -14.82
CA PHE A 232 3.71 -9.68 -14.60
C PHE A 232 4.49 -9.05 -15.78
N ASP A 233 5.54 -9.72 -16.29
CA ASP A 233 6.34 -9.26 -17.42
C ASP A 233 5.54 -9.03 -18.70
N GLY A 234 4.81 -10.05 -19.19
CA GLY A 234 4.00 -9.96 -20.38
C GLY A 234 2.84 -8.98 -20.21
N THR A 235 2.27 -8.91 -19.01
CA THR A 235 1.20 -7.97 -18.69
C THR A 235 1.69 -6.52 -18.71
N TYR A 236 2.78 -6.22 -18.01
CA TYR A 236 3.32 -4.87 -17.94
C TYR A 236 3.85 -4.42 -19.31
N ALA A 237 4.46 -5.33 -20.08
CA ALA A 237 4.84 -5.08 -21.46
C ALA A 237 3.62 -4.71 -22.33
N ALA A 238 2.52 -5.44 -22.23
CA ALA A 238 1.29 -5.12 -22.96
C ALA A 238 0.74 -3.74 -22.58
N LEU A 239 0.66 -3.43 -21.28
CA LEU A 239 0.22 -2.11 -20.78
C LEU A 239 1.07 -0.97 -21.37
N VAL A 240 2.39 -1.04 -21.20
CA VAL A 240 3.31 0.01 -21.64
C VAL A 240 3.36 0.15 -23.16
N ASN A 241 3.37 -0.97 -23.90
CA ASN A 241 3.35 -0.95 -25.36
C ASN A 241 2.08 -0.29 -25.90
N THR A 242 0.92 -0.60 -25.31
CA THR A 242 -0.34 0.01 -25.73
C THR A 242 -0.40 1.50 -25.37
N LEU A 243 -0.02 1.88 -24.15
CA LEU A 243 -0.03 3.28 -23.71
C LEU A 243 0.86 4.18 -24.55
N THR A 244 1.98 3.64 -25.07
CA THR A 244 2.93 4.38 -25.91
C THR A 244 2.65 4.26 -27.41
N SER A 245 1.67 3.46 -27.83
CA SER A 245 1.41 3.12 -29.25
C SER A 245 1.02 4.31 -30.13
N ALA A 246 0.42 5.34 -29.53
CA ALA A 246 0.02 6.58 -30.20
C ALA A 246 1.00 7.75 -29.95
N GLY A 247 2.20 7.48 -29.41
CA GLY A 247 3.21 8.51 -29.15
C GLY A 247 3.07 9.25 -27.82
N ALA A 248 2.13 8.83 -26.95
CA ALA A 248 1.97 9.41 -25.62
C ALA A 248 3.26 9.24 -24.80
N LYS A 249 3.70 10.34 -24.19
CA LYS A 249 4.76 10.30 -23.17
C LYS A 249 4.17 9.88 -21.83
N GLY A 250 5.00 9.56 -20.85
CA GLY A 250 4.47 9.18 -19.56
C GLY A 250 5.49 8.94 -18.47
N VAL A 251 4.96 8.71 -17.28
CA VAL A 251 5.72 8.43 -16.09
C VAL A 251 5.28 7.10 -15.48
N VAL A 252 6.24 6.28 -15.08
CA VAL A 252 5.98 5.03 -14.37
C VAL A 252 6.72 5.01 -13.05
N ALA A 253 6.22 4.24 -12.09
CA ALA A 253 6.89 4.02 -10.82
C ALA A 253 7.03 2.52 -10.57
N ASN A 254 8.16 2.14 -9.96
CA ASN A 254 8.39 0.78 -9.51
C ASN A 254 7.65 0.49 -8.19
N ILE A 255 7.82 -0.71 -7.65
CA ILE A 255 7.08 -1.25 -6.51
C ILE A 255 7.98 -1.23 -5.27
N PRO A 256 7.57 -0.53 -4.20
CA PRO A 256 8.21 -0.65 -2.89
C PRO A 256 8.14 -2.07 -2.34
N TYR A 257 9.10 -2.45 -1.50
CA TYR A 257 8.93 -3.63 -0.66
C TYR A 257 7.72 -3.42 0.25
N VAL A 258 6.62 -4.11 -0.02
CA VAL A 258 5.35 -3.90 0.70
C VAL A 258 5.47 -4.16 2.20
N THR A 259 6.42 -4.98 2.61
CA THR A 259 6.76 -5.26 4.01
C THR A 259 7.40 -4.08 4.76
N SER A 260 7.75 -2.98 4.07
CA SER A 260 8.28 -1.75 4.67
C SER A 260 7.22 -0.77 5.16
N ILE A 261 5.93 -1.00 4.85
CA ILE A 261 4.84 -0.11 5.26
C ILE A 261 4.40 -0.38 6.72
N PRO A 262 3.81 0.61 7.42
CA PRO A 262 3.43 0.45 8.83
C PRO A 262 2.53 -0.76 9.11
N PHE A 263 1.73 -1.21 8.14
CA PHE A 263 0.91 -2.41 8.25
C PHE A 263 1.67 -3.65 8.75
N PHE A 264 2.96 -3.79 8.43
CA PHE A 264 3.77 -4.96 8.83
C PHE A 264 4.75 -4.68 9.98
N LYS A 265 4.79 -3.43 10.47
CA LYS A 265 5.84 -2.96 11.39
C LYS A 265 5.32 -2.41 12.71
N THR A 266 4.01 -2.20 12.81
CA THR A 266 3.42 -1.55 13.98
C THR A 266 3.24 -2.51 15.15
N VAL A 267 2.87 -3.76 14.89
CA VAL A 267 2.66 -4.76 15.95
C VAL A 267 3.99 -5.47 16.19
N PRO A 268 4.59 -5.39 17.39
CA PRO A 268 5.84 -6.06 17.68
C PRO A 268 5.63 -7.57 17.74
N TYR A 269 6.67 -8.35 17.41
CA TYR A 269 6.66 -9.81 17.53
C TYR A 269 6.52 -10.31 18.98
N ASN A 270 6.86 -9.47 19.96
CA ASN A 270 6.86 -9.78 21.40
C ASN A 270 6.05 -8.78 22.27
N PRO A 271 4.75 -8.58 22.03
CA PRO A 271 3.93 -7.63 22.79
C PRO A 271 3.59 -8.12 24.20
N LEU A 272 3.87 -9.38 24.56
CA LEU A 272 3.33 -10.03 25.75
C LEU A 272 4.17 -9.74 27.01
N THR A 273 3.85 -8.64 27.69
CA THR A 273 4.39 -8.32 29.03
C THR A 273 3.48 -8.86 30.12
N ALA A 274 3.98 -8.95 31.37
CA ALA A 274 3.13 -9.27 32.53
C ALA A 274 1.92 -8.32 32.61
N LYS A 275 2.13 -7.01 32.43
CA LYS A 275 1.04 -6.04 32.42
C LYS A 275 -0.01 -6.32 31.34
N VAL A 276 0.40 -6.69 30.11
CA VAL A 276 -0.53 -7.04 29.02
C VAL A 276 -1.31 -8.32 29.36
N LEU A 277 -0.63 -9.37 29.80
CA LEU A 277 -1.26 -10.65 30.15
C LEU A 277 -2.16 -10.57 31.40
N GLY A 278 -1.95 -9.58 32.26
CA GLY A 278 -2.77 -9.30 33.44
C GLY A 278 -3.85 -8.24 33.23
N GLY A 279 -4.13 -7.82 31.99
CA GLY A 279 -5.16 -6.82 31.70
C GLY A 279 -4.89 -5.45 32.34
N GLY A 280 -3.62 -5.07 32.44
CA GLY A 280 -3.16 -3.85 33.11
C GLY A 280 -2.64 -4.08 34.54
N ASN A 281 -2.88 -5.24 35.15
CA ASN A 281 -2.39 -5.60 36.48
C ASN A 281 -1.16 -6.53 36.40
N GLU A 282 -0.01 -6.03 36.83
CA GLU A 282 1.25 -6.76 36.74
C GLU A 282 1.30 -8.03 37.61
N ALA A 283 0.76 -8.00 38.83
CA ALA A 283 0.74 -9.17 39.72
C ALA A 283 -0.13 -10.31 39.14
N THR A 284 -1.29 -9.97 38.58
CA THR A 284 -2.12 -10.93 37.82
C THR A 284 -1.34 -11.50 36.64
N GLY A 285 -0.62 -10.64 35.91
CA GLY A 285 0.23 -11.03 34.81
C GLY A 285 1.33 -12.03 35.18
N THR A 286 2.07 -11.76 36.26
CA THR A 286 3.10 -12.65 36.80
C THR A 286 2.51 -14.02 37.17
N ALA A 287 1.34 -14.03 37.83
CA ALA A 287 0.65 -15.27 38.16
C ALA A 287 0.24 -16.05 36.89
N THR A 288 -0.30 -15.36 35.88
CA THR A 288 -0.64 -15.93 34.56
C THR A 288 0.60 -16.54 33.90
N ILE A 289 1.72 -15.83 33.85
CA ILE A 289 2.95 -16.34 33.23
C ILE A 289 3.47 -17.58 33.96
N ASN A 290 3.47 -17.58 35.29
CA ASN A 290 3.87 -18.75 36.07
C ASN A 290 2.97 -19.97 35.76
N ALA A 291 1.66 -19.77 35.67
CA ALA A 291 0.72 -20.83 35.31
C ALA A 291 0.98 -21.35 33.88
N LEU A 292 1.17 -20.46 32.91
CA LEU A 292 1.47 -20.83 31.52
C LEU A 292 2.79 -21.62 31.40
N ASN A 293 3.82 -21.20 32.13
CA ASN A 293 5.10 -21.90 32.17
C ASN A 293 4.97 -23.29 32.79
N ALA A 294 4.25 -23.43 33.89
CA ALA A 294 4.07 -24.70 34.56
C ALA A 294 3.19 -25.68 33.75
N GLN A 295 2.13 -25.18 33.11
CA GLN A 295 1.05 -26.02 32.56
C GLN A 295 1.13 -26.22 31.05
N LEU A 296 1.76 -25.31 30.30
CA LEU A 296 1.78 -25.35 28.84
C LEU A 296 3.20 -25.28 28.27
N TYR A 297 3.91 -24.17 28.50
CA TYR A 297 5.20 -23.91 27.86
C TYR A 297 6.29 -24.87 28.36
N GLY A 298 6.32 -25.21 29.65
CA GLY A 298 7.26 -26.17 30.21
C GLY A 298 7.09 -27.58 29.63
N PRO A 299 5.88 -28.18 29.68
CA PRO A 299 5.62 -29.47 29.04
C PRO A 299 5.94 -29.49 27.54
N LEU A 300 5.54 -28.46 26.79
CA LEU A 300 5.85 -28.36 25.35
C LEU A 300 7.36 -28.26 25.10
N LYS A 301 8.06 -27.40 25.84
CA LYS A 301 9.52 -27.26 25.74
C LYS A 301 10.24 -28.59 26.02
N ASN A 302 9.84 -29.30 27.07
CA ASN A 302 10.46 -30.59 27.41
C ASN A 302 10.22 -31.65 26.33
N ALA A 303 9.00 -31.73 25.79
CA ALA A 303 8.68 -32.65 24.70
C ALA A 303 9.46 -32.33 23.42
N LEU A 304 9.58 -31.05 23.05
CA LEU A 304 10.35 -30.61 21.89
C LEU A 304 11.86 -30.86 22.08
N ASN A 305 12.41 -30.59 23.27
CA ASN A 305 13.79 -30.92 23.61
C ASN A 305 14.08 -32.42 23.48
N TYR A 306 13.16 -33.27 23.94
CA TYR A 306 13.26 -34.72 23.80
C TYR A 306 13.31 -35.15 22.32
N LEU A 307 12.59 -34.43 21.45
CA LEU A 307 12.59 -34.63 20.00
C LEU A 307 13.78 -33.97 19.28
N GLY A 308 14.73 -33.39 20.02
CA GLY A 308 15.92 -32.75 19.45
C GLY A 308 15.69 -31.34 18.91
N VAL A 309 14.58 -30.69 19.26
CA VAL A 309 14.23 -29.32 18.83
C VAL A 309 14.16 -28.40 20.04
N THR A 310 15.19 -27.58 20.26
CA THR A 310 15.34 -26.82 21.51
C THR A 310 14.78 -25.40 21.49
N ASP A 311 14.60 -24.82 20.29
CA ASP A 311 14.45 -23.35 20.17
C ASP A 311 13.07 -22.91 19.70
N ARG A 312 12.13 -23.83 19.45
CA ARG A 312 10.78 -23.48 18.99
C ARG A 312 9.95 -22.78 20.07
N ILE A 313 9.90 -23.33 21.28
CA ILE A 313 9.05 -22.82 22.36
C ILE A 313 9.88 -22.76 23.65
N ASN A 314 10.03 -21.54 24.18
CA ASN A 314 10.72 -21.27 25.44
C ASN A 314 9.75 -20.82 26.54
N LEU A 315 10.16 -21.00 27.79
CA LEU A 315 9.44 -20.45 28.93
C LEU A 315 9.33 -18.92 28.78
N LEU A 316 8.17 -18.39 29.15
CA LEU A 316 7.88 -16.97 29.18
C LEU A 316 8.65 -16.31 30.35
N SER A 317 9.28 -15.18 30.08
CA SER A 317 9.94 -14.31 31.04
C SER A 317 8.94 -13.54 31.89
N LEU A 318 9.26 -13.38 33.18
CA LEU A 318 8.50 -12.54 34.11
C LEU A 318 8.84 -11.05 33.98
N THR A 319 10.00 -10.72 33.44
CA THR A 319 10.55 -9.34 33.42
C THR A 319 10.76 -8.79 32.02
N ALA A 320 10.84 -9.65 31.01
CA ALA A 320 11.00 -9.26 29.61
C ALA A 320 9.69 -9.46 28.83
N ALA A 321 9.54 -8.70 27.73
CA ALA A 321 8.43 -8.88 26.82
C ALA A 321 8.58 -10.20 26.05
N ASN A 322 7.49 -10.98 25.99
CA ASN A 322 7.50 -12.33 25.45
C ASN A 322 7.00 -12.39 24.01
N PRO A 323 7.61 -13.22 23.15
CA PRO A 323 7.14 -13.43 21.79
C PRO A 323 5.73 -14.02 21.72
N LEU A 324 5.00 -13.65 20.66
CA LEU A 324 3.76 -14.33 20.27
C LEU A 324 4.05 -15.77 19.88
N LEU A 325 3.12 -16.66 20.16
CA LEU A 325 3.10 -18.00 19.58
C LEU A 325 2.48 -17.95 18.18
N ILE A 326 3.19 -18.45 17.17
CA ILE A 326 2.73 -18.48 15.77
C ILE A 326 2.85 -19.89 15.20
N LYS A 327 2.05 -20.19 14.18
CA LYS A 327 2.28 -21.33 13.29
C LYS A 327 3.34 -20.90 12.27
N ASP A 328 4.27 -21.81 11.97
CA ASP A 328 5.27 -21.65 10.92
C ASP A 328 5.29 -22.94 10.09
N GLU A 329 4.68 -22.86 8.92
CA GLU A 329 4.51 -23.95 7.97
C GLU A 329 5.81 -24.37 7.27
N SER A 330 6.88 -23.56 7.36
CA SER A 330 8.22 -23.95 6.90
C SER A 330 8.89 -24.97 7.82
N LEU A 331 8.45 -25.08 9.08
CA LEU A 331 9.01 -26.02 10.04
C LEU A 331 8.60 -27.47 9.72
N THR A 332 9.52 -28.41 9.98
CA THR A 332 9.17 -29.84 10.02
C THR A 332 7.99 -30.08 10.95
N ASN A 333 6.93 -30.69 10.44
CA ASN A 333 5.74 -30.98 11.21
C ASN A 333 5.99 -32.16 12.18
N LEU A 334 6.00 -31.85 13.48
CA LEU A 334 6.21 -32.80 14.57
C LEU A 334 4.91 -33.28 15.21
N SER A 335 3.74 -33.10 14.57
CA SER A 335 2.44 -33.41 15.16
C SER A 335 2.35 -34.85 15.70
N ALA A 336 2.77 -35.83 14.89
CA ALA A 336 2.75 -37.24 15.29
C ALA A 336 3.72 -37.53 16.44
N GLN A 337 4.93 -36.97 16.37
CA GLN A 337 5.99 -37.15 17.35
C GLN A 337 5.62 -36.51 18.70
N LEU A 338 5.10 -35.28 18.69
CA LEU A 338 4.59 -34.60 19.88
C LEU A 338 3.42 -35.37 20.50
N THR A 339 2.49 -35.86 19.69
CA THR A 339 1.39 -36.71 20.17
C THR A 339 1.94 -37.92 20.91
N ALA A 340 2.92 -38.63 20.33
CA ALA A 340 3.51 -39.81 20.94
C ALA A 340 4.23 -39.51 22.26
N VAL A 341 5.04 -38.44 22.29
CA VAL A 341 5.81 -38.05 23.49
C VAL A 341 4.91 -37.56 24.63
N LEU A 342 3.82 -36.86 24.30
CA LEU A 342 2.93 -36.28 25.31
C LEU A 342 1.89 -37.27 25.84
N THR A 343 1.51 -38.30 25.06
CA THR A 343 0.46 -39.26 25.42
C THR A 343 0.61 -39.84 26.84
N PRO A 344 1.80 -40.28 27.29
CA PRO A 344 1.97 -40.80 28.66
C PRO A 344 1.71 -39.77 29.77
N SER A 345 1.87 -38.48 29.47
CA SER A 345 1.82 -37.39 30.45
C SER A 345 0.47 -36.69 30.54
N VAL A 346 -0.23 -36.53 29.41
CA VAL A 346 -1.50 -35.76 29.32
C VAL A 346 -2.68 -36.59 28.79
N GLY A 347 -2.47 -37.87 28.48
CA GLY A 347 -3.47 -38.75 27.87
C GLY A 347 -3.62 -38.56 26.36
N ALA A 348 -4.16 -39.57 25.69
CA ALA A 348 -4.19 -39.65 24.23
C ALA A 348 -4.95 -38.49 23.56
N GLN A 349 -6.12 -38.11 24.10
CA GLN A 349 -6.94 -37.06 23.49
C GLN A 349 -6.26 -35.68 23.55
N THR A 350 -5.73 -35.32 24.71
CA THR A 350 -5.00 -34.05 24.90
C THR A 350 -3.72 -34.04 24.08
N ALA A 351 -2.97 -35.15 24.08
CA ALA A 351 -1.73 -35.25 23.30
C ALA A 351 -1.98 -35.11 21.79
N ALA A 352 -3.06 -35.71 21.27
CA ALA A 352 -3.45 -35.57 19.86
C ALA A 352 -3.81 -34.12 19.51
N PHE A 353 -4.51 -33.41 20.40
CA PHE A 353 -4.79 -31.99 20.24
C PHE A 353 -3.49 -31.17 20.24
N TYR A 354 -2.57 -31.45 21.19
CA TYR A 354 -1.30 -30.74 21.29
C TYR A 354 -0.42 -30.98 20.06
N GLY A 355 -0.34 -32.22 19.57
CA GLY A 355 0.37 -32.52 18.33
C GLY A 355 -0.18 -31.74 17.15
N THR A 356 -1.51 -31.72 16.99
CA THR A 356 -2.17 -30.99 15.90
C THR A 356 -1.90 -29.49 15.95
N VAL A 357 -1.97 -28.88 17.13
CA VAL A 357 -1.84 -27.42 17.30
C VAL A 357 -0.37 -26.97 17.28
N PHE A 358 0.52 -27.70 17.97
CA PHE A 358 1.89 -27.27 18.22
C PHE A 358 2.94 -27.96 17.33
N GLY A 359 2.55 -28.91 16.47
CA GLY A 359 3.45 -29.64 15.58
C GLY A 359 4.32 -28.76 14.68
N GLN A 360 3.82 -27.57 14.34
CA GLN A 360 4.52 -26.52 13.58
C GLN A 360 4.45 -25.16 14.29
N ALA A 361 4.21 -25.14 15.60
CA ALA A 361 4.20 -23.88 16.34
C ALA A 361 5.61 -23.51 16.82
N ARG A 362 5.88 -22.21 16.85
CA ARG A 362 7.04 -21.63 17.52
C ARG A 362 6.71 -20.25 18.07
N GLN A 363 7.56 -19.76 18.95
CA GLN A 363 7.59 -18.35 19.29
C GLN A 363 8.09 -17.53 18.10
N ALA A 364 7.46 -16.37 17.89
CA ALA A 364 7.88 -15.38 16.92
C ALA A 364 9.27 -14.84 17.26
N THR A 365 9.93 -14.29 16.25
CA THR A 365 11.26 -13.72 16.29
C THR A 365 11.23 -12.32 15.69
N ALA A 366 12.32 -11.56 15.85
CA ALA A 366 12.41 -10.21 15.28
C ALA A 366 12.38 -10.18 13.74
N THR A 367 12.52 -11.33 13.07
CA THR A 367 12.43 -11.45 11.61
C THR A 367 11.02 -11.78 11.11
N ASP A 368 10.08 -12.07 12.01
CA ASP A 368 8.67 -12.22 11.66
C ASP A 368 7.97 -10.86 11.66
N LEU A 369 7.04 -10.66 10.73
CA LEU A 369 6.25 -9.44 10.64
C LEU A 369 4.82 -9.73 11.08
N ILE A 370 4.39 -9.13 12.19
CA ILE A 370 3.02 -9.27 12.68
C ILE A 370 2.14 -8.21 12.01
N LEU A 371 1.07 -8.66 11.34
CA LEU A 371 0.17 -7.77 10.60
C LEU A 371 -0.55 -6.81 11.55
N LEU A 372 -0.81 -5.59 11.11
CA LEU A 372 -1.49 -4.56 11.90
C LEU A 372 -2.87 -5.02 12.39
N THR A 373 -3.60 -5.74 11.54
CA THR A 373 -4.91 -6.32 11.84
C THR A 373 -4.86 -7.40 12.93
N THR A 374 -3.69 -7.99 13.20
CA THR A 374 -3.49 -8.99 14.25
C THR A 374 -3.61 -8.40 15.65
N GLN A 375 -3.48 -7.07 15.81
CA GLN A 375 -3.58 -6.43 17.12
C GLN A 375 -4.85 -6.79 17.89
N SER A 376 -6.01 -6.87 17.21
CA SER A 376 -7.29 -7.23 17.82
C SER A 376 -7.46 -8.74 18.06
N ALA A 377 -6.65 -9.57 17.40
CA ALA A 377 -6.69 -11.02 17.53
C ALA A 377 -5.84 -11.53 18.70
N ILE A 378 -4.80 -10.81 19.12
CA ILE A 378 -3.92 -11.24 20.22
C ILE A 378 -4.74 -11.40 21.51
N GLY A 379 -4.72 -12.60 22.08
CA GLY A 379 -5.50 -12.98 23.26
C GLY A 379 -6.99 -13.23 23.03
N ALA A 380 -7.51 -12.97 21.83
CA ALA A 380 -8.88 -13.30 21.48
C ALA A 380 -9.06 -14.82 21.27
N ALA A 381 -10.30 -15.28 21.43
CA ALA A 381 -10.65 -16.68 21.19
C ALA A 381 -10.74 -17.00 19.69
N PRO A 382 -10.03 -18.03 19.21
CA PRO A 382 -10.21 -18.51 17.84
C PRO A 382 -11.64 -19.04 17.62
N THR A 383 -12.15 -18.82 16.42
CA THR A 383 -13.40 -19.39 15.91
C THR A 383 -13.10 -20.60 15.04
N ALA A 384 -14.13 -21.38 14.70
CA ALA A 384 -14.00 -22.49 13.75
C ALA A 384 -13.40 -22.06 12.39
N ALA A 385 -13.70 -20.83 11.95
CA ALA A 385 -13.25 -20.30 10.67
C ALA A 385 -11.81 -19.79 10.67
N ASN A 386 -11.22 -19.49 11.84
CA ASN A 386 -9.88 -18.89 11.91
C ASN A 386 -8.87 -19.70 12.71
N SER A 387 -9.28 -20.78 13.39
CA SER A 387 -8.39 -21.62 14.20
C SER A 387 -7.48 -22.52 13.37
N GLY A 388 -7.83 -22.81 12.12
CA GLY A 388 -7.18 -23.83 11.30
C GLY A 388 -7.62 -25.27 11.61
N LEU A 389 -8.50 -25.48 12.60
CA LEU A 389 -9.02 -26.81 12.98
C LEU A 389 -10.42 -27.10 12.41
N GLY A 390 -11.10 -26.10 11.85
CA GLY A 390 -12.53 -26.20 11.52
C GLY A 390 -13.45 -26.24 12.75
N ALA A 391 -12.91 -26.01 13.95
CA ALA A 391 -13.64 -25.95 15.21
C ALA A 391 -13.01 -24.90 16.15
N ALA A 392 -13.79 -24.38 17.11
CA ALA A 392 -13.27 -23.49 18.14
C ALA A 392 -12.40 -24.29 19.13
N PRO A 393 -11.13 -23.90 19.37
CA PRO A 393 -10.27 -24.54 20.37
C PRO A 393 -10.87 -24.44 21.78
N PRO A 394 -10.72 -25.48 22.63
CA PRO A 394 -11.22 -25.44 23.99
C PRO A 394 -10.34 -24.60 24.91
N SER A 395 -10.96 -23.86 25.84
CA SER A 395 -10.26 -23.21 26.96
C SER A 395 -9.51 -24.26 27.81
N PRO A 396 -8.30 -23.97 28.30
CA PRO A 396 -7.58 -22.67 28.23
C PRO A 396 -6.68 -22.50 26.98
N LEU A 397 -6.79 -23.36 25.97
CA LEU A 397 -5.98 -23.35 24.74
C LEU A 397 -6.66 -22.55 23.62
N ASP A 398 -7.24 -21.41 23.99
CA ASP A 398 -8.11 -20.59 23.16
C ASP A 398 -7.69 -19.11 23.19
N LYS A 399 -6.40 -18.81 23.33
CA LYS A 399 -5.89 -17.43 23.30
C LYS A 399 -4.85 -17.29 22.19
N PHE A 400 -5.25 -16.64 21.09
CA PHE A 400 -4.38 -16.41 19.94
C PHE A 400 -3.08 -15.69 20.34
N GLY A 401 -1.96 -16.21 19.87
CA GLY A 401 -0.64 -15.68 20.17
C GLY A 401 -0.11 -16.00 21.56
N ILE A 402 -0.89 -16.64 22.44
CA ILE A 402 -0.52 -16.89 23.85
C ILE A 402 -0.58 -18.38 24.19
N THR A 403 -1.78 -18.98 24.15
CA THR A 403 -1.99 -20.41 24.40
C THR A 403 -2.37 -21.18 23.13
N TYR A 404 -2.71 -20.45 22.07
CA TYR A 404 -3.01 -20.99 20.75
C TYR A 404 -2.19 -20.20 19.71
N PRO A 405 -1.47 -20.86 18.78
CA PRO A 405 -0.66 -20.17 17.80
C PRO A 405 -1.52 -19.32 16.88
N LEU A 406 -1.06 -18.09 16.61
CA LEU A 406 -1.58 -17.31 15.49
C LEU A 406 -1.42 -18.14 14.21
N GLN A 407 -2.51 -18.28 13.46
CA GLN A 407 -2.47 -18.92 12.15
C GLN A 407 -1.83 -17.99 11.11
N ASP A 408 -1.49 -18.56 9.96
CA ASP A 408 -0.76 -17.95 8.85
C ASP A 408 -1.16 -16.50 8.57
N LYS A 409 -2.45 -16.26 8.38
CA LYS A 409 -3.05 -14.95 8.10
C LYS A 409 -2.78 -13.79 9.06
N TYR A 410 -2.11 -14.04 10.18
CA TYR A 410 -1.80 -13.06 11.20
C TYR A 410 -0.32 -12.64 11.25
N ALA A 411 0.57 -13.35 10.55
CA ALA A 411 1.99 -13.03 10.49
C ALA A 411 2.55 -13.27 9.07
N LEU A 412 3.73 -12.71 8.79
CA LEU A 412 4.58 -13.19 7.71
C LEU A 412 5.86 -13.76 8.32
N ILE A 413 6.23 -14.96 7.91
CA ILE A 413 7.47 -15.62 8.31
C ILE A 413 8.61 -15.33 7.31
N PRO A 414 9.89 -15.58 7.66
CA PRO A 414 11.02 -15.20 6.82
C PRO A 414 11.01 -15.78 5.39
N THR A 415 10.47 -16.99 5.20
CA THR A 415 10.35 -17.60 3.86
C THR A 415 9.42 -16.81 2.96
N GLU A 416 8.27 -16.39 3.47
CA GLU A 416 7.27 -15.62 2.73
C GLU A 416 7.75 -14.19 2.44
N ILE A 417 8.48 -13.58 3.38
CA ILE A 417 9.14 -12.29 3.18
C ILE A 417 10.19 -12.39 2.06
N ALA A 418 10.92 -13.51 1.97
CA ALA A 418 11.87 -13.74 0.89
C ALA A 418 11.16 -13.93 -0.47
N GLU A 419 10.05 -14.65 -0.52
CA GLU A 419 9.22 -14.79 -1.73
C GLU A 419 8.72 -13.43 -2.24
N LEU A 420 8.18 -12.61 -1.33
CA LEU A 420 7.76 -11.24 -1.63
C LEU A 420 8.90 -10.40 -2.19
N LYS A 421 10.10 -10.51 -1.61
CA LYS A 421 11.28 -9.77 -2.07
C LYS A 421 11.68 -10.20 -3.49
N VAL A 422 11.79 -11.50 -3.73
CA VAL A 422 12.18 -12.05 -5.05
C VAL A 422 11.20 -11.61 -6.13
N ALA A 423 9.89 -11.70 -5.87
CA ALA A 423 8.87 -11.26 -6.82
C ALA A 423 8.94 -9.74 -7.08
N THR A 424 9.07 -8.94 -6.03
CA THR A 424 9.19 -7.47 -6.14
C THR A 424 10.42 -7.07 -6.96
N ASP A 425 11.57 -7.70 -6.73
CA ASP A 425 12.80 -7.44 -7.47
C ASP A 425 12.64 -7.77 -8.96
N ALA A 426 12.01 -8.91 -9.28
CA ALA A 426 11.73 -9.31 -10.66
C ALA A 426 10.77 -8.33 -11.36
N PHE A 427 9.69 -7.92 -10.69
CA PHE A 427 8.74 -6.94 -11.23
C PHE A 427 9.42 -5.59 -11.47
N ASN A 428 10.23 -5.12 -10.53
CA ASN A 428 10.95 -3.86 -10.65
C ASN A 428 11.95 -3.86 -11.81
N ALA A 429 12.62 -4.98 -12.06
CA ALA A 429 13.48 -5.15 -13.22
C ALA A 429 12.70 -5.01 -14.54
N THR A 430 11.52 -5.64 -14.65
CA THR A 430 10.60 -5.50 -15.78
C THR A 430 10.17 -4.04 -15.99
N ILE A 431 9.69 -3.38 -14.93
CA ILE A 431 9.21 -2.00 -15.01
C ILE A 431 10.32 -1.08 -15.51
N LYS A 432 11.52 -1.20 -14.91
CA LYS A 432 12.67 -0.36 -15.25
C LYS A 432 13.12 -0.58 -16.70
N SER A 433 13.26 -1.83 -17.12
CA SER A 433 13.64 -2.17 -18.50
C SER A 433 12.65 -1.60 -19.52
N LEU A 434 11.35 -1.72 -19.27
CA LEU A 434 10.32 -1.17 -20.16
C LEU A 434 10.30 0.36 -20.15
N ALA A 435 10.45 0.99 -18.99
CA ALA A 435 10.57 2.45 -18.88
C ALA A 435 11.74 2.99 -19.70
N ASP A 436 12.91 2.35 -19.63
CA ASP A 436 14.09 2.73 -20.38
C ASP A 436 13.91 2.52 -21.88
N SER A 437 13.39 1.36 -22.29
CA SER A 437 13.16 1.04 -23.71
C SER A 437 12.16 1.99 -24.40
N LYS A 438 11.20 2.53 -23.65
CA LYS A 438 10.20 3.48 -24.16
C LYS A 438 10.53 4.94 -23.89
N GLY A 439 11.63 5.22 -23.20
CA GLY A 439 11.99 6.58 -22.82
C GLY A 439 10.94 7.26 -21.94
N LEU A 440 10.41 6.55 -20.95
CA LEU A 440 9.47 7.08 -19.97
C LEU A 440 10.20 7.74 -18.79
N ALA A 441 9.53 8.66 -18.10
CA ALA A 441 9.98 9.11 -16.79
C ALA A 441 9.83 7.97 -15.79
N PHE A 442 10.76 7.87 -14.84
CA PHE A 442 10.81 6.75 -13.89
C PHE A 442 10.94 7.27 -12.45
N VAL A 443 10.02 6.85 -11.59
CA VAL A 443 10.07 7.09 -10.15
C VAL A 443 10.54 5.82 -9.44
N ASP A 444 11.66 5.89 -8.75
CA ASP A 444 12.16 4.80 -7.91
C ASP A 444 11.45 4.82 -6.53
N ALA A 445 10.18 4.45 -6.53
CA ALA A 445 9.37 4.33 -5.32
C ALA A 445 9.96 3.31 -4.32
N ASN A 446 10.68 2.29 -4.80
CA ASN A 446 11.37 1.33 -3.94
C ASN A 446 12.47 1.98 -3.11
N ALA A 447 13.38 2.72 -3.76
CA ALA A 447 14.43 3.44 -3.06
C ALA A 447 13.88 4.56 -2.15
N ILE A 448 12.84 5.27 -2.59
CA ILE A 448 12.17 6.29 -1.78
C ILE A 448 11.59 5.67 -0.51
N MET A 449 10.88 4.54 -0.64
CA MET A 449 10.27 3.89 0.51
C MET A 449 11.31 3.34 1.48
N ALA A 450 12.42 2.79 0.99
CA ALA A 450 13.53 2.36 1.85
C ALA A 450 14.07 3.51 2.71
N GLN A 451 14.15 4.73 2.17
CA GLN A 451 14.55 5.92 2.95
C GLN A 451 13.48 6.37 3.95
N ILE A 452 12.20 6.37 3.55
CA ILE A 452 11.07 6.67 4.45
C ILE A 452 11.08 5.72 5.66
N ASP A 453 11.43 4.47 5.41
CA ASP A 453 11.50 3.42 6.43
C ASP A 453 12.79 3.47 7.28
N SER A 454 13.89 3.99 6.72
CA SER A 454 15.19 4.13 7.38
C SER A 454 15.40 5.49 8.07
N GLY A 455 14.33 6.08 8.63
CA GLY A 455 14.40 7.31 9.42
C GLY A 455 13.76 8.54 8.77
N GLY A 456 13.31 8.43 7.52
CA GLY A 456 12.46 9.42 6.88
C GLY A 456 13.16 10.38 5.91
N ILE A 457 12.37 11.11 5.14
CA ILE A 457 12.82 12.11 4.16
C ILE A 457 12.29 13.49 4.58
N VAL A 458 13.15 14.50 4.63
CA VAL A 458 12.71 15.87 4.93
C VAL A 458 12.09 16.52 3.69
N ALA A 459 10.87 17.05 3.83
CA ALA A 459 10.16 17.81 2.82
C ALA A 459 9.40 18.99 3.47
N ASN A 460 9.68 20.22 3.02
CA ASN A 460 9.08 21.46 3.55
C ASN A 460 9.05 21.55 5.09
N ASN A 461 10.18 21.21 5.74
CA ASN A 461 10.36 21.17 7.21
C ASN A 461 9.60 20.04 7.95
N PHE A 462 9.02 19.08 7.23
CA PHE A 462 8.44 17.87 7.81
C PHE A 462 9.30 16.65 7.49
N THR A 463 9.41 15.71 8.44
CA THR A 463 10.03 14.41 8.19
C THR A 463 8.96 13.42 7.78
N MET A 464 9.01 12.97 6.54
CA MET A 464 8.15 11.92 5.97
C MET A 464 8.70 10.56 6.39
N ALA A 465 8.09 9.90 7.37
CA ALA A 465 8.51 8.61 7.92
C ALA A 465 7.40 7.54 7.83
N SER A 466 7.77 6.26 8.01
CA SER A 466 6.84 5.11 8.01
C SER A 466 6.15 4.87 9.36
N THR A 467 6.39 5.70 10.37
CA THR A 467 5.77 5.55 11.71
C THR A 467 4.24 5.66 11.62
N PHE A 468 3.53 4.65 12.11
CA PHE A 468 2.07 4.62 12.08
C PHE A 468 1.44 5.80 12.83
N VAL A 469 0.37 6.38 12.27
CA VAL A 469 -0.37 7.56 12.77
C VAL A 469 0.41 8.89 12.75
N THR A 470 1.69 8.90 13.10
CA THR A 470 2.45 10.12 13.41
C THR A 470 3.59 10.43 12.44
N GLY A 471 4.00 9.46 11.60
CA GLY A 471 5.11 9.62 10.66
C GLY A 471 4.79 10.49 9.44
N GLY A 472 3.55 10.93 9.28
CA GLY A 472 3.11 11.88 8.26
C GLY A 472 2.97 11.32 6.84
N THR A 473 3.53 10.15 6.54
CA THR A 473 3.48 9.56 5.19
C THR A 473 2.26 8.67 4.98
N PHE A 474 1.86 7.88 5.98
CA PHE A 474 0.81 6.86 5.84
C PHE A 474 -0.47 7.25 6.57
N SER A 475 -1.59 6.81 6.00
CA SER A 475 -2.93 6.93 6.54
C SER A 475 -3.22 5.85 7.60
N LEU A 476 -4.41 5.86 8.16
CA LEU A 476 -4.78 5.03 9.31
C LEU A 476 -5.02 3.55 9.01
N ASP A 477 -4.98 3.14 7.74
CA ASP A 477 -4.96 1.72 7.37
C ASP A 477 -3.54 1.13 7.38
N GLY A 478 -2.50 1.95 7.56
CA GLY A 478 -1.11 1.53 7.58
C GLY A 478 -0.55 1.09 6.23
N ILE A 479 -1.31 1.25 5.14
CA ILE A 479 -0.97 0.83 3.79
C ILE A 479 -0.89 2.03 2.85
N HIS A 480 -1.93 2.85 2.81
CA HIS A 480 -2.07 3.93 1.84
C HIS A 480 -1.46 5.23 2.36
N PRO A 481 -1.01 6.13 1.44
CA PRO A 481 -0.50 7.43 1.83
C PRO A 481 -1.55 8.29 2.53
N SER A 482 -1.09 9.09 3.47
CA SER A 482 -1.86 10.19 4.06
C SER A 482 -2.09 11.31 3.02
N PRO A 483 -2.90 12.36 3.30
CA PRO A 483 -2.98 13.52 2.39
C PRO A 483 -1.60 14.13 2.10
N ARG A 484 -0.76 14.26 3.14
CA ARG A 484 0.63 14.72 2.99
C ARG A 484 1.52 13.73 2.24
N GLY A 485 1.34 12.44 2.48
CA GLY A 485 2.03 11.37 1.75
C GLY A 485 1.73 11.45 0.25
N TYR A 486 0.47 11.68 -0.12
CA TYR A 486 0.09 11.86 -1.53
C TYR A 486 0.70 13.11 -2.16
N ALA A 487 0.76 14.23 -1.44
CA ALA A 487 1.45 15.44 -1.90
C ALA A 487 2.96 15.18 -2.12
N PHE A 488 3.61 14.47 -1.21
CA PHE A 488 5.01 14.08 -1.35
C PHE A 488 5.22 13.16 -2.57
N ILE A 489 4.35 12.17 -2.78
CA ILE A 489 4.39 11.29 -3.96
C ILE A 489 4.22 12.12 -5.24
N ALA A 490 3.27 13.05 -5.28
CA ALA A 490 3.07 13.92 -6.44
C ALA A 490 4.35 14.68 -6.79
N ASN A 491 5.04 15.22 -5.79
CA ASN A 491 6.33 15.90 -5.99
C ASN A 491 7.39 14.95 -6.59
N LYS A 492 7.46 13.70 -6.14
CA LYS A 492 8.41 12.71 -6.69
C LYS A 492 8.13 12.33 -8.14
N PHE A 493 6.86 12.29 -8.53
CA PHE A 493 6.50 12.13 -9.94
C PHE A 493 6.85 13.38 -10.76
N ILE A 494 6.57 14.58 -10.26
CA ILE A 494 6.92 15.85 -10.92
C ILE A 494 8.43 15.96 -11.11
N GLU A 495 9.23 15.64 -10.09
CA GLU A 495 10.71 15.60 -10.17
C GLU A 495 11.18 14.69 -11.30
N ALA A 496 10.65 13.46 -11.40
CA ALA A 496 11.00 12.53 -12.47
C ALA A 496 10.59 13.03 -13.87
N ILE A 497 9.43 13.69 -13.96
CA ILE A 497 8.92 14.28 -15.21
C ILE A 497 9.81 15.43 -15.67
N ASN A 498 10.18 16.33 -14.77
CA ASN A 498 11.08 17.45 -15.04
C ASN A 498 12.43 16.93 -15.56
N ILE A 499 13.03 15.96 -14.86
CA ILE A 499 14.30 15.34 -15.26
C ILE A 499 14.20 14.71 -16.66
N LYS A 500 13.12 13.98 -16.94
CA LYS A 500 13.01 13.23 -18.20
C LYS A 500 12.70 14.11 -19.41
N TYR A 501 11.82 15.09 -19.23
CA TYR A 501 11.23 15.82 -20.34
C TYR A 501 11.68 17.27 -20.44
N GLY A 502 12.46 17.78 -19.47
CA GLY A 502 12.91 19.16 -19.42
C GLY A 502 11.80 20.15 -19.06
N SER A 503 10.75 19.68 -18.38
CA SER A 503 9.80 20.58 -17.73
C SER A 503 10.40 21.15 -16.44
N ASN A 504 9.85 22.25 -15.95
CA ASN A 504 10.29 22.92 -14.73
C ASN A 504 9.14 23.15 -13.74
N LEU A 505 8.20 22.20 -13.66
CA LEU A 505 7.06 22.28 -12.76
C LEU A 505 7.53 22.20 -11.31
N LYS A 506 7.14 23.16 -10.48
CA LYS A 506 7.40 23.07 -9.05
C LYS A 506 6.47 22.05 -8.40
N GLY A 507 6.99 21.33 -7.41
CA GLY A 507 6.17 20.52 -6.52
C GLY A 507 5.35 21.37 -5.54
N VAL A 508 4.30 20.79 -4.96
CA VAL A 508 3.48 21.46 -3.95
C VAL A 508 4.17 21.48 -2.58
N ASN A 509 3.83 22.46 -1.74
CA ASN A 509 4.27 22.47 -0.35
C ASN A 509 3.51 21.40 0.45
N VAL A 510 4.22 20.36 0.91
CA VAL A 510 3.59 19.25 1.66
C VAL A 510 3.01 19.70 3.01
N GLY A 511 3.44 20.84 3.54
CA GLY A 511 2.90 21.45 4.77
C GLY A 511 1.46 21.93 4.65
N ASN A 512 0.97 22.15 3.42
CA ASN A 512 -0.43 22.53 3.16
C ASN A 512 -1.39 21.34 3.29
N TYR A 513 -0.87 20.13 3.46
CA TYR A 513 -1.64 18.90 3.55
C TYR A 513 -1.55 18.37 4.98
N SER A 514 -2.70 18.00 5.54
CA SER A 514 -2.76 17.34 6.85
C SER A 514 -2.19 15.92 6.77
N ILE A 515 -1.80 15.38 7.92
CA ILE A 515 -1.35 13.98 8.00
C ILE A 515 -2.50 13.00 8.24
N LEU A 516 -3.68 13.51 8.63
CA LEU A 516 -4.88 12.73 8.90
C LEU A 516 -6.11 13.53 8.46
N TYR A 517 -7.17 12.82 8.08
CA TYR A 517 -8.49 13.43 7.93
C TYR A 517 -9.25 13.36 9.26
N PRO A 518 -9.93 14.45 9.68
CA PRO A 518 -10.78 14.45 10.87
C PRO A 518 -11.98 13.51 10.72
N GLY A 519 -12.64 13.19 11.83
CA GLY A 519 -13.87 12.38 11.83
C GLY A 519 -15.04 13.04 11.10
N SER A 520 -15.10 14.37 11.05
CA SER A 520 -16.09 15.17 10.32
C SER A 520 -15.39 16.02 9.26
N LEU A 521 -15.88 15.98 8.02
CA LEU A 521 -15.28 16.59 6.82
C LEU A 521 -16.27 17.43 6.02
#